data_AF-B5RKT1-F1
#
_entry.id   AF-B5RKT1-F1
#
_cell.length_a   1.000
_cell.length_b   1.000
_cell.length_c   1.000
_cell.angle_alpha   90.00
_cell.angle_beta   90.00
_cell.angle_gamma   90.00
#
_symmetry.space_group_name_H-M   'P 1'
#
loop_
_entity.id
_entity.type
_entity.pdbx_description
1 polymer ?
#
loop_
_entity_poly.entity_id
_entity_poly.type
_entity_poly.pdbx_seq_one_letter_code
_entity_poly.pdbx_strand_id
1 'polypeptide(L)'
;MYLFTLCLNEVFSMCEVIDKVFSQKVLNMLNMHDLKGLDISFKTFPSESHSNILSLTDNFVKLKFRKELVENNLKKYFDDYRKFLFSSEGDFYVFTADNLRKIGLSLYPYFSFGILNGGSATSYFDLLKNSDFNNDLYFLYANKILEAKEFFGHLPKGITPAYVNADGSYGFSFLELKIRHLLLLSRQYYELYGENIKPSIFQMTSVKTYKLISDFLDGIFDNNLIKSLNYCDFCKSDILTAIQPLVYCYKELSDGHYEYFDYVNNGKKVFLALPAGHGQNFKILRDIYMQLYNSGKKFVYIGNIDNVGFTVNLKTLAIMAITNDSAGFEFSVKTPLDTKGGILILDDDNNLNCVDIGSVISRETVLQFEYKGGKIFFNCATGLFNLEYLIKNIDRIISDMPMRVIEQTKEFGKYTSIEQITWEVIKMVDNPLIFEVNREDRFLPAKLFINTLIMSNYMSDKFSDAFFDIAKYLNIGLNNVLQNKYNLDFKKGKWNV
;
A
#
# COMPACT_ATOMS: atom_id res chain seq x y z
N MET A 1 -18.15 35.93 15.94
CA MET A 1 -17.25 37.08 16.13
C MET A 1 -16.63 36.92 17.51
N TYR A 2 -15.31 36.72 17.56
CA TYR A 2 -14.43 36.55 18.74
C TYR A 2 -14.75 35.45 19.76
N LEU A 3 -14.04 34.32 19.65
CA LEU A 3 -13.39 33.57 20.75
C LEU A 3 -12.94 32.21 20.19
N PHE A 4 -11.74 32.12 19.63
CA PHE A 4 -10.89 30.92 19.58
C PHE A 4 -9.52 31.36 19.02
N THR A 5 -8.80 32.07 19.85
CA THR A 5 -7.38 32.40 19.70
C THR A 5 -6.82 32.20 21.10
N LEU A 6 -5.79 31.35 21.26
CA LEU A 6 -5.34 30.64 22.49
C LEU A 6 -6.03 29.25 22.59
N CYS A 7 -5.38 28.09 22.43
CA CYS A 7 -3.99 27.69 22.56
C CYS A 7 -3.56 26.77 21.40
N LEU A 8 -3.01 27.36 20.33
CA LEU A 8 -2.27 26.62 19.28
C LEU A 8 -0.75 26.82 19.40
N ASN A 9 -0.26 27.51 20.43
CA ASN A 9 1.15 27.90 20.53
C ASN A 9 2.00 27.08 21.52
N GLU A 10 1.42 26.15 22.30
CA GLU A 10 2.17 25.42 23.35
C GLU A 10 2.24 23.89 23.16
N VAL A 11 1.81 23.37 22.01
CA VAL A 11 2.06 21.95 21.60
C VAL A 11 2.79 21.85 20.25
N PHE A 12 3.10 22.99 19.61
CA PHE A 12 3.76 23.05 18.28
C PHE A 12 5.31 22.99 18.35
N SER A 13 5.87 22.37 19.38
CA SER A 13 7.31 22.13 19.54
C SER A 13 7.79 20.79 18.96
N MET A 14 6.90 19.91 18.49
CA MET A 14 7.32 18.81 17.61
C MET A 14 7.48 19.38 16.21
N CYS A 15 8.69 19.88 15.96
CA CYS A 15 9.18 20.43 14.69
C CYS A 15 8.49 19.82 13.47
N GLU A 16 8.16 20.64 12.48
CA GLU A 16 8.23 20.18 11.10
C GLU A 16 9.67 19.66 10.90
N VAL A 17 9.90 18.37 11.14
CA VAL A 17 11.22 17.78 11.06
C VAL A 17 11.54 17.69 9.58
N ILE A 18 12.29 18.67 9.10
CA ILE A 18 12.86 18.65 7.76
C ILE A 18 14.14 17.83 7.82
N ASP A 19 14.26 16.82 6.95
CA ASP A 19 15.49 16.06 6.77
C ASP A 19 16.50 16.90 5.99
N LYS A 20 17.21 17.78 6.72
CA LYS A 20 18.20 18.70 6.14
C LYS A 20 19.36 17.95 5.49
N VAL A 21 19.76 16.81 6.04
CA VAL A 21 20.86 16.00 5.51
C VAL A 21 20.48 15.43 4.16
N PHE A 22 19.29 14.82 4.06
CA PHE A 22 18.78 14.32 2.78
C PHE A 22 18.51 15.46 1.78
N SER A 23 17.96 16.58 2.26
CA SER A 23 17.71 17.75 1.40
C SER A 23 19.01 18.33 0.81
N GLN A 24 20.08 18.40 1.60
CA GLN A 24 21.39 18.83 1.11
C GLN A 24 22.01 17.80 0.15
N LYS A 25 21.87 16.50 0.44
CA LYS A 25 22.34 15.43 -0.46
C LYS A 25 21.68 15.57 -1.83
N VAL A 26 20.36 15.72 -1.86
CA VAL A 26 19.58 15.92 -3.10
C VAL A 26 20.02 17.19 -3.83
N LEU A 27 20.16 18.31 -3.11
CA LEU A 27 20.62 19.57 -3.70
C LEU A 27 21.98 19.43 -4.40
N ASN A 28 22.91 18.72 -3.77
CA ASN A 28 24.22 18.44 -4.36
C ASN A 28 24.09 17.57 -5.61
N MET A 29 23.26 16.52 -5.57
CA MET A 29 23.04 15.64 -6.72
C MET A 29 22.37 16.36 -7.90
N LEU A 30 21.40 17.27 -7.64
CA LEU A 30 20.81 18.14 -8.66
C LEU A 30 21.88 19.01 -9.33
N ASN A 31 22.72 19.66 -8.52
CA ASN A 31 23.78 20.55 -9.00
C ASN A 31 24.94 19.85 -9.71
N MET A 32 25.17 18.57 -9.42
CA MET A 32 26.15 17.73 -10.11
C MET A 32 25.57 17.07 -11.38
N HIS A 33 24.27 17.24 -11.65
CA HIS A 33 23.53 16.47 -12.66
C HIS A 33 23.65 14.94 -12.46
N ASP A 34 23.84 14.52 -11.20
CA ASP A 34 24.06 13.13 -10.78
C ASP A 34 22.76 12.41 -10.40
N LEU A 35 21.63 13.12 -10.37
CA LEU A 35 20.33 12.48 -10.39
C LEU A 35 20.14 11.86 -11.77
N LYS A 36 20.67 10.65 -11.91
CA LYS A 36 20.27 9.76 -12.99
C LYS A 36 18.76 9.69 -12.93
N GLY A 37 18.10 10.29 -13.93
CA GLY A 37 16.78 9.82 -14.29
C GLY A 37 16.86 8.31 -14.35
N LEU A 38 15.80 7.64 -13.90
CA LEU A 38 15.70 6.20 -14.01
C LEU A 38 15.95 5.82 -15.47
N ASP A 39 17.18 5.43 -15.82
CA ASP A 39 17.55 4.80 -17.09
C ASP A 39 16.89 3.43 -17.06
N ILE A 40 15.57 3.46 -17.23
CA ILE A 40 14.76 2.27 -17.28
C ILE A 40 14.77 1.87 -18.74
N SER A 41 15.62 0.90 -19.02
CA SER A 41 15.45 0.06 -20.20
C SER A 41 14.15 -0.73 -20.07
N PHE A 42 13.32 -0.66 -21.11
CA PHE A 42 12.15 -1.51 -21.28
C PHE A 42 12.42 -2.47 -22.44
N LYS A 43 12.46 -3.76 -22.15
CA LYS A 43 12.60 -4.81 -23.17
C LYS A 43 11.25 -5.34 -23.62
N THR A 44 10.45 -5.81 -22.67
CA THR A 44 9.13 -6.40 -22.94
C THR A 44 8.31 -6.54 -21.67
N PHE A 45 7.01 -6.83 -21.81
CA PHE A 45 6.20 -7.37 -20.73
C PHE A 45 6.52 -8.87 -20.52
N PRO A 46 6.66 -9.34 -19.26
CA PRO A 46 6.91 -10.74 -18.98
C PRO A 46 5.68 -11.62 -19.31
N SER A 47 5.95 -12.84 -19.78
CA SER A 47 4.92 -13.86 -19.97
C SER A 47 4.46 -14.45 -18.64
N GLU A 48 3.22 -14.90 -18.57
CA GLU A 48 2.66 -15.64 -17.42
C GLU A 48 3.45 -16.92 -17.08
N SER A 49 4.21 -17.46 -18.03
CA SER A 49 5.06 -18.64 -17.85
C SER A 49 6.44 -18.33 -17.24
N HIS A 50 6.73 -17.06 -16.95
CA HIS A 50 7.98 -16.67 -16.32
C HIS A 50 8.14 -17.35 -14.94
N SER A 51 9.32 -17.90 -14.65
CA SER A 51 9.57 -18.76 -13.47
C SER A 51 9.22 -18.11 -12.12
N ASN A 52 9.36 -16.80 -12.05
CA ASN A 52 9.08 -16.01 -10.84
C ASN A 52 7.61 -15.58 -10.72
N ILE A 53 6.78 -15.83 -11.73
CA ILE A 53 5.35 -15.48 -11.71
C ILE A 53 4.56 -16.72 -11.28
N LEU A 54 3.83 -16.58 -10.17
CA LEU A 54 2.97 -17.62 -9.62
C LEU A 54 1.52 -17.15 -9.66
N SER A 55 0.70 -17.85 -10.44
CA SER A 55 -0.72 -17.56 -10.48
C SER A 55 -1.47 -18.09 -9.26
N LEU A 56 -2.16 -17.18 -8.56
CA LEU A 56 -3.00 -17.45 -7.41
C LEU A 56 -4.48 -17.09 -7.66
N THR A 57 -4.84 -16.82 -8.92
CA THR A 57 -6.18 -16.40 -9.37
C THR A 57 -7.16 -17.56 -9.48
N ASP A 58 -6.67 -18.76 -9.79
CA ASP A 58 -7.50 -19.95 -9.97
C ASP A 58 -8.11 -20.47 -8.66
N ASN A 59 -9.35 -20.95 -8.74
CA ASN A 59 -10.01 -21.66 -7.63
C ASN A 59 -9.27 -22.95 -7.24
N PHE A 60 -8.44 -23.49 -8.13
CA PHE A 60 -7.71 -24.74 -7.97
C PHE A 60 -6.18 -24.54 -7.97
N VAL A 61 -5.68 -23.53 -7.25
CA VAL A 61 -4.23 -23.37 -7.04
C VAL A 61 -3.62 -24.71 -6.61
N LYS A 62 -2.71 -25.25 -7.44
CA LYS A 62 -1.96 -26.48 -7.18
C LYS A 62 -0.49 -26.24 -7.50
N LEU A 63 0.29 -25.87 -6.49
CA LEU A 63 1.72 -25.58 -6.63
C LEU A 63 2.57 -26.77 -6.22
N LYS A 64 3.72 -26.93 -6.87
CA LYS A 64 4.68 -28.01 -6.58
C LYS A 64 6.02 -27.40 -6.16
N PHE A 65 6.56 -27.89 -5.06
CA PHE A 65 7.88 -27.48 -4.57
C PHE A 65 8.72 -28.72 -4.29
N ARG A 66 10.03 -28.65 -4.57
CA ARG A 66 10.96 -29.77 -4.31
C ARG A 66 10.93 -30.14 -2.83
N LYS A 67 10.93 -31.44 -2.52
CA LYS A 67 10.86 -31.94 -1.14
C LYS A 67 11.93 -31.32 -0.24
N GLU A 68 13.19 -31.38 -0.68
CA GLU A 68 14.32 -30.81 0.05
C GLU A 68 14.14 -29.31 0.38
N LEU A 69 13.65 -28.52 -0.58
CA LEU A 69 13.40 -27.08 -0.38
C LEU A 69 12.36 -26.85 0.73
N VAL A 70 11.23 -27.57 0.63
CA VAL A 70 10.12 -27.47 1.60
C VAL A 70 10.59 -27.86 3.00
N GLU A 71 11.25 -29.00 3.13
CA GLU A 71 11.69 -29.51 4.43
C GLU A 71 12.73 -28.60 5.07
N ASN A 72 13.72 -28.14 4.29
CA ASN A 72 14.78 -27.27 4.79
C ASN A 72 14.28 -25.91 5.26
N ASN A 73 13.21 -25.39 4.65
CA ASN A 73 12.68 -24.08 4.99
C ASN A 73 11.58 -24.13 6.06
N LEU A 74 10.66 -25.10 6.01
CA LEU A 74 9.57 -25.18 7.01
C LEU A 74 10.08 -25.53 8.41
N LYS A 75 11.16 -26.31 8.53
CA LYS A 75 11.78 -26.63 9.83
C LYS A 75 12.35 -25.40 10.57
N LYS A 76 12.50 -24.25 9.88
CA LYS A 76 12.92 -22.98 10.50
C LYS A 76 11.82 -22.35 11.35
N TYR A 77 10.56 -22.73 11.13
CA TYR A 77 9.38 -22.10 11.76
C TYR A 77 8.58 -23.08 12.62
N PHE A 78 8.67 -24.38 12.33
CA PHE A 78 7.84 -25.41 12.95
C PHE A 78 8.69 -26.61 13.39
N ASP A 79 8.62 -26.96 14.68
CA ASP A 79 9.27 -28.15 15.22
C ASP A 79 8.73 -29.42 14.55
N ASP A 80 7.39 -29.55 14.49
CA ASP A 80 6.71 -30.59 13.72
C ASP A 80 6.24 -30.04 12.36
N TYR A 81 7.20 -29.78 11.46
CA TYR A 81 6.91 -29.36 10.09
C TYR A 81 6.21 -30.45 9.26
N ARG A 82 6.27 -31.72 9.68
CA ARG A 82 5.74 -32.87 8.93
C ARG A 82 4.23 -32.81 8.75
N LYS A 83 3.52 -32.18 9.69
CA LYS A 83 2.06 -31.93 9.59
C LYS A 83 1.65 -31.07 8.39
N PHE A 84 2.60 -30.37 7.77
CA PHE A 84 2.38 -29.55 6.57
C PHE A 84 2.82 -30.25 5.27
N LEU A 85 3.22 -31.52 5.34
CA LEU A 85 3.57 -32.34 4.18
C LEU A 85 2.33 -33.11 3.73
N PHE A 86 1.49 -32.47 2.92
CA PHE A 86 0.15 -32.97 2.61
C PHE A 86 0.11 -34.07 1.56
N SER A 87 0.69 -33.83 0.38
CA SER A 87 0.69 -34.77 -0.74
C SER A 87 1.98 -34.63 -1.54
N SER A 88 2.40 -35.68 -2.23
CA SER A 88 3.64 -35.69 -3.02
C SER A 88 3.47 -36.35 -4.38
N GLU A 89 4.17 -35.83 -5.37
CA GLU A 89 4.28 -36.40 -6.72
C GLU A 89 5.77 -36.44 -7.08
N GLY A 90 6.37 -37.64 -7.10
CA GLY A 90 7.82 -37.82 -7.28
C GLY A 90 8.64 -37.07 -6.22
N ASP A 91 9.56 -36.22 -6.67
CA ASP A 91 10.47 -35.42 -5.83
C ASP A 91 9.86 -34.09 -5.34
N PHE A 92 8.54 -33.92 -5.50
CA PHE A 92 7.84 -32.70 -5.14
C PHE A 92 6.75 -32.95 -4.09
N TYR A 93 6.58 -32.00 -3.19
CA TYR A 93 5.33 -31.82 -2.45
C TYR A 93 4.36 -30.96 -3.25
N VAL A 94 3.08 -31.26 -3.12
CA VAL A 94 1.98 -30.60 -3.83
C VAL A 94 1.10 -29.89 -2.82
N PHE A 95 0.84 -28.61 -3.06
CA PHE A 95 0.07 -27.74 -2.17
C PHE A 95 -1.14 -27.16 -2.88
N THR A 96 -2.31 -27.40 -2.31
CA THR A 96 -3.54 -26.70 -2.69
C THR A 96 -3.62 -25.30 -2.06
N ALA A 97 -4.57 -24.48 -2.50
CA ALA A 97 -4.87 -23.20 -1.85
C ALA A 97 -5.12 -23.34 -0.34
N ASP A 98 -5.81 -24.39 0.11
CA ASP A 98 -6.13 -24.60 1.52
C ASP A 98 -4.92 -25.08 2.32
N ASN A 99 -4.06 -25.90 1.70
CA ASN A 99 -2.77 -26.27 2.30
C ASN A 99 -1.92 -25.03 2.58
N LEU A 100 -1.82 -24.13 1.60
CA LEU A 100 -1.08 -22.87 1.73
C LEU A 100 -1.72 -21.94 2.78
N ARG A 101 -3.06 -21.82 2.81
CA ARG A 101 -3.73 -21.02 3.86
C ARG A 101 -3.44 -21.53 5.26
N LYS A 102 -3.45 -22.85 5.47
CA LYS A 102 -3.13 -23.47 6.78
C LYS A 102 -1.71 -23.16 7.23
N ILE A 103 -0.73 -23.31 6.33
CA ILE A 103 0.67 -22.94 6.61
C ILE A 103 0.76 -21.44 6.91
N GLY A 104 0.14 -20.59 6.09
CA GLY A 104 0.16 -19.15 6.27
C GLY A 104 -0.41 -18.70 7.60
N LEU A 105 -1.52 -19.30 8.05
CA LEU A 105 -2.08 -19.00 9.37
C LEU A 105 -1.14 -19.45 10.49
N SER A 106 -0.50 -20.61 10.34
CA SER A 106 0.51 -21.11 11.29
C SER A 106 1.72 -20.17 11.41
N LEU A 107 2.01 -19.38 10.37
CA LEU A 107 3.09 -18.39 10.35
C LEU A 107 2.72 -17.03 10.97
N TYR A 108 1.47 -16.85 11.41
CA TYR A 108 0.99 -15.57 11.96
C TYR A 108 1.88 -15.00 13.10
N PRO A 109 2.41 -15.81 14.05
CA PRO A 109 3.33 -15.30 15.07
C PRO A 109 4.63 -14.70 14.53
N TYR A 110 5.09 -15.14 13.35
CA TYR A 110 6.31 -14.68 12.69
C TYR A 110 6.07 -13.49 11.74
N PHE A 111 4.82 -13.07 11.59
CA PHE A 111 4.39 -12.09 10.62
C PHE A 111 4.17 -10.71 11.25
N SER A 112 4.44 -9.66 10.47
CA SER A 112 4.09 -8.26 10.82
C SER A 112 3.47 -7.53 9.64
N PHE A 113 2.41 -6.77 9.92
CA PHE A 113 1.63 -6.03 8.93
C PHE A 113 1.98 -4.54 8.95
N GLY A 114 2.45 -4.05 7.81
CA GLY A 114 2.98 -2.71 7.59
C GLY A 114 2.05 -1.83 6.77
N ILE A 115 1.75 -0.64 7.29
CA ILE A 115 0.82 0.31 6.66
C ILE A 115 1.56 1.59 6.26
N LEU A 116 1.46 1.95 4.98
CA LEU A 116 1.90 3.26 4.48
C LEU A 116 0.76 4.29 4.65
N ASN A 117 0.90 5.19 5.63
CA ASN A 117 -0.14 6.12 6.08
C ASN A 117 0.36 7.59 6.14
N GLY A 118 1.38 7.92 5.35
CA GLY A 118 1.97 9.27 5.30
C GLY A 118 1.17 10.29 4.50
N GLY A 119 0.26 9.83 3.63
CA GLY A 119 -0.50 10.67 2.71
C GLY A 119 -1.72 11.34 3.35
N SER A 120 -1.88 12.64 3.11
CA SER A 120 -3.11 13.38 3.43
C SER A 120 -4.26 13.01 2.48
N ALA A 121 -5.51 13.07 2.95
CA ALA A 121 -6.70 12.93 2.10
C ALA A 121 -6.95 14.16 1.19
N THR A 122 -6.10 15.18 1.22
CA THR A 122 -6.28 16.41 0.42
C THR A 122 -6.45 16.12 -1.07
N SER A 123 -5.65 15.21 -1.65
CA SER A 123 -5.80 14.80 -3.06
C SER A 123 -7.00 13.88 -3.30
N TYR A 124 -7.46 13.18 -2.27
CA TYR A 124 -8.58 12.24 -2.35
C TYR A 124 -9.92 12.97 -2.50
N PHE A 125 -10.08 14.08 -1.76
CA PHE A 125 -11.24 14.98 -1.83
C PHE A 125 -10.96 16.28 -2.62
N ASP A 126 -9.94 16.29 -3.49
CA ASP A 126 -9.66 17.43 -4.35
C ASP A 126 -10.71 17.52 -5.45
N LEU A 127 -11.37 18.69 -5.58
CA LEU A 127 -12.53 18.83 -6.47
C LEU A 127 -12.13 18.72 -7.95
N LEU A 128 -11.00 19.33 -8.31
CA LEU A 128 -10.49 19.31 -9.69
C LEU A 128 -10.07 17.90 -10.08
N LYS A 129 -9.35 17.18 -9.21
CA LYS A 129 -8.96 15.80 -9.50
C LYS A 129 -10.16 14.86 -9.61
N ASN A 130 -11.20 15.06 -8.80
CA ASN A 130 -12.41 14.24 -8.89
C ASN A 130 -13.24 14.58 -10.14
N SER A 131 -13.30 15.84 -10.58
CA SER A 131 -13.97 16.21 -11.84
C SER A 131 -13.21 15.70 -13.07
N ASP A 132 -11.87 15.80 -13.05
CA ASP A 132 -10.99 15.37 -14.13
C ASP A 132 -11.05 13.84 -14.38
N PHE A 133 -11.54 13.07 -13.41
CA PHE A 133 -11.74 11.62 -13.58
C PHE A 133 -12.82 11.32 -14.62
N ASN A 134 -14.00 11.92 -14.44
CA ASN A 134 -15.12 11.85 -15.38
C ASN A 134 -16.17 12.90 -14.98
N ASN A 135 -16.45 13.86 -15.87
CA ASN A 135 -17.35 14.96 -15.57
C ASN A 135 -18.79 14.51 -15.26
N ASP A 136 -19.33 13.56 -16.02
CA ASP A 136 -20.72 13.13 -15.85
C ASP A 136 -20.93 12.44 -14.48
N LEU A 137 -20.00 11.53 -14.12
CA LEU A 137 -19.99 10.91 -12.80
C LEU A 137 -19.74 11.92 -11.68
N TYR A 138 -18.87 12.91 -11.91
CA TYR A 138 -18.63 13.96 -10.93
C TYR A 138 -19.91 14.77 -10.66
N PHE A 139 -20.65 15.18 -11.70
CA PHE A 139 -21.92 15.89 -11.51
C PHE A 139 -22.95 15.06 -10.76
N LEU A 140 -23.03 13.75 -11.02
CA LEU A 140 -23.88 12.82 -10.27
C LEU A 140 -23.53 12.81 -8.77
N TYR A 141 -22.24 12.88 -8.44
CA TYR A 141 -21.73 12.74 -7.08
C TYR A 141 -21.36 14.04 -6.38
N ALA A 142 -21.50 15.20 -7.04
CA ALA A 142 -20.94 16.48 -6.58
C ALA A 142 -21.32 16.81 -5.13
N ASN A 143 -22.59 16.64 -4.77
CA ASN A 143 -23.06 16.88 -3.41
C ASN A 143 -22.38 15.98 -2.38
N LYS A 144 -22.23 14.68 -2.68
CA LYS A 144 -21.58 13.72 -1.78
C LYS A 144 -20.08 13.97 -1.66
N ILE A 145 -19.42 14.37 -2.76
CA ILE A 145 -18.00 14.73 -2.77
C ILE A 145 -17.75 15.98 -1.92
N LEU A 146 -18.59 17.01 -2.06
CA LEU A 146 -18.51 18.25 -1.27
C LEU A 146 -18.74 17.98 0.22
N GLU A 147 -19.79 17.22 0.54
CA GLU A 147 -20.08 16.78 1.91
C GLU A 147 -18.85 16.06 2.51
N ALA A 148 -18.31 15.06 1.82
CA ALA A 148 -17.16 14.29 2.32
C ALA A 148 -15.89 15.14 2.45
N LYS A 149 -15.66 16.10 1.55
CA LYS A 149 -14.55 17.06 1.65
C LYS A 149 -14.66 17.90 2.92
N GLU A 150 -15.85 18.37 3.26
CA GLU A 150 -16.09 19.17 4.48
C GLU A 150 -15.79 18.35 5.75
N PHE A 151 -16.32 17.13 5.82
CA PHE A 151 -16.12 16.27 7.00
C PHE A 151 -14.70 15.70 7.14
N PHE A 152 -14.07 15.31 6.03
CA PHE A 152 -12.86 14.47 6.07
C PHE A 152 -11.65 15.05 5.33
N GLY A 153 -11.80 16.17 4.61
CA GLY A 153 -10.73 16.72 3.75
C GLY A 153 -9.46 17.14 4.49
N HIS A 154 -9.57 17.37 5.80
CA HIS A 154 -8.46 17.72 6.70
C HIS A 154 -7.83 16.50 7.40
N LEU A 155 -8.39 15.30 7.24
CA LEU A 155 -7.92 14.09 7.91
C LEU A 155 -6.93 13.30 7.03
N PRO A 156 -6.05 12.49 7.65
CA PRO A 156 -5.26 11.49 6.94
C PRO A 156 -6.16 10.45 6.29
N LYS A 157 -5.81 10.01 5.07
CA LYS A 157 -6.68 9.11 4.30
C LYS A 157 -7.00 7.81 5.06
N GLY A 158 -6.06 7.25 5.82
CA GLY A 158 -6.26 6.01 6.55
C GLY A 158 -7.39 6.03 7.59
N ILE A 159 -7.78 7.21 8.09
CA ILE A 159 -8.88 7.38 9.06
C ILE A 159 -10.14 7.96 8.42
N THR A 160 -10.22 7.97 7.09
CA THR A 160 -11.42 8.34 6.33
C THR A 160 -12.20 7.09 5.90
N PRO A 161 -13.51 7.21 5.60
CA PRO A 161 -14.35 6.07 5.23
C PRO A 161 -13.81 5.30 4.02
N ALA A 162 -13.70 3.97 4.15
CA ALA A 162 -13.24 3.09 3.08
C ALA A 162 -14.31 2.81 2.01
N TYR A 163 -15.58 3.00 2.37
CA TYR A 163 -16.75 2.79 1.53
C TYR A 163 -17.92 3.66 2.00
N VAL A 164 -18.95 3.76 1.16
CA VAL A 164 -20.24 4.41 1.47
C VAL A 164 -21.31 3.34 1.46
N ASN A 165 -22.23 3.39 2.42
CA ASN A 165 -23.37 2.48 2.49
C ASN A 165 -24.41 2.80 1.40
N ALA A 166 -25.31 1.87 1.11
CA ALA A 166 -26.35 2.07 0.09
C ALA A 166 -27.29 3.24 0.45
N ASP A 167 -27.47 3.54 1.73
CA ASP A 167 -28.26 4.67 2.22
C ASP A 167 -27.49 6.01 2.22
N GLY A 168 -26.24 6.03 1.77
CA GLY A 168 -25.38 7.21 1.73
C GLY A 168 -24.66 7.55 3.02
N SER A 169 -24.85 6.78 4.10
CA SER A 169 -24.03 6.91 5.30
C SER A 169 -22.60 6.41 5.06
N TYR A 170 -21.62 6.97 5.76
CA TYR A 170 -20.22 6.55 5.65
C TYR A 170 -19.99 5.20 6.34
N GLY A 171 -19.19 4.34 5.70
CA GLY A 171 -18.72 3.09 6.28
C GLY A 171 -17.55 3.27 7.25
N PHE A 172 -16.98 2.15 7.69
CA PHE A 172 -15.78 2.15 8.54
C PHE A 172 -14.56 2.70 7.79
N SER A 173 -13.59 3.23 8.54
CA SER A 173 -12.34 3.74 7.98
C SER A 173 -11.40 2.63 7.49
N PHE A 174 -10.45 2.97 6.63
CA PHE A 174 -9.45 2.01 6.15
C PHE A 174 -8.69 1.35 7.30
N LEU A 175 -8.22 2.14 8.27
CA LEU A 175 -7.43 1.66 9.41
C LEU A 175 -8.24 0.75 10.34
N GLU A 176 -9.49 1.10 10.60
CA GLU A 176 -10.44 0.26 11.34
C GLU A 176 -10.59 -1.13 10.71
N LEU A 177 -10.80 -1.17 9.40
CA LEU A 177 -10.91 -2.44 8.67
C LEU A 177 -9.61 -3.26 8.78
N LYS A 178 -8.42 -2.64 8.64
CA LYS A 178 -7.14 -3.37 8.77
C LYS A 178 -6.93 -3.97 10.16
N ILE A 179 -7.20 -3.21 11.21
CA ILE A 179 -7.06 -3.70 12.59
C ILE A 179 -8.05 -4.85 12.83
N ARG A 180 -9.31 -4.68 12.41
CA ARG A 180 -10.32 -5.74 12.50
C ARG A 180 -9.89 -7.04 11.81
N HIS A 181 -9.38 -6.94 10.59
CA HIS A 181 -8.89 -8.11 9.84
C HIS A 181 -7.79 -8.86 10.60
N LEU A 182 -6.85 -8.15 11.20
CA LEU A 182 -5.75 -8.77 11.95
C LEU A 182 -6.23 -9.41 13.26
N LEU A 183 -7.19 -8.79 13.95
CA LEU A 183 -7.84 -9.39 15.12
C LEU A 183 -8.62 -10.66 14.76
N LEU A 184 -9.28 -10.70 13.60
CA LEU A 184 -9.93 -11.92 13.09
C LEU A 184 -8.91 -13.05 12.86
N LEU A 185 -7.74 -12.75 12.31
CA LEU A 185 -6.67 -13.75 12.14
C LEU A 185 -6.09 -14.21 13.47
N SER A 186 -5.92 -13.27 14.42
CA SER A 186 -5.52 -13.61 15.79
C SER A 186 -6.52 -14.60 16.39
N ARG A 187 -7.82 -14.33 16.24
CA ARG A 187 -8.90 -15.21 16.70
C ARG A 187 -8.85 -16.59 16.08
N GLN A 188 -8.71 -16.66 14.76
CA GLN A 188 -8.57 -17.93 14.04
C GLN A 188 -7.34 -18.72 14.51
N TYR A 189 -6.23 -18.03 14.77
CA TYR A 189 -5.04 -18.65 15.33
C TYR A 189 -5.31 -19.23 16.73
N TYR A 190 -5.92 -18.45 17.61
CA TYR A 190 -6.29 -18.89 18.96
C TYR A 190 -7.25 -20.09 18.93
N GLU A 191 -8.27 -20.07 18.07
CA GLU A 191 -9.24 -21.18 17.94
C GLU A 191 -8.58 -22.49 17.48
N LEU A 192 -7.47 -22.43 16.73
CA LEU A 192 -6.76 -23.60 16.23
C LEU A 192 -5.63 -24.09 17.14
N TYR A 193 -4.93 -23.18 17.80
CA TYR A 193 -3.70 -23.49 18.56
C TYR A 193 -3.82 -23.25 20.06
N GLY A 194 -4.88 -22.59 20.52
CA GLY A 194 -5.09 -22.24 21.94
C GLY A 194 -4.17 -21.11 22.45
N GLU A 195 -3.38 -20.51 21.57
CA GLU A 195 -2.40 -19.49 21.90
C GLU A 195 -2.91 -18.09 21.53
N ASN A 196 -2.83 -17.16 22.49
CA ASN A 196 -3.23 -15.79 22.28
C ASN A 196 -2.07 -14.99 21.69
N ILE A 197 -2.26 -14.46 20.49
CA ILE A 197 -1.25 -13.70 19.75
C ILE A 197 -1.84 -12.33 19.42
N LYS A 198 -1.19 -11.27 19.89
CA LYS A 198 -1.51 -9.92 19.44
C LYS A 198 -1.11 -9.72 17.98
N PRO A 199 -1.89 -8.97 17.18
CA PRO A 199 -1.44 -8.46 15.91
C PRO A 199 -0.10 -7.72 16.02
N SER A 200 0.85 -8.03 15.13
CA SER A 200 2.07 -7.26 14.98
C SER A 200 1.86 -6.23 13.87
N ILE A 201 1.69 -4.95 14.25
CA ILE A 201 1.40 -3.85 13.31
C ILE A 201 2.52 -2.82 13.38
N PHE A 202 2.94 -2.35 12.21
CA PHE A 202 3.76 -1.16 12.10
C PHE A 202 3.23 -0.22 11.01
N GLN A 203 3.58 1.06 11.10
CA GLN A 203 3.17 2.05 10.11
C GLN A 203 4.21 3.16 9.92
N MET A 204 4.21 3.72 8.70
CA MET A 204 4.86 4.98 8.41
C MET A 204 3.80 6.08 8.26
N THR A 205 3.83 7.04 9.17
CA THR A 205 3.03 8.28 9.11
C THR A 205 3.89 9.42 8.56
N SER A 206 3.36 10.64 8.46
CA SER A 206 4.14 11.85 8.22
C SER A 206 3.92 12.85 9.35
N VAL A 207 4.74 13.91 9.41
CA VAL A 207 4.55 15.02 10.37
C VAL A 207 3.14 15.61 10.31
N LYS A 208 2.45 15.49 9.16
CA LYS A 208 1.08 15.99 8.97
C LYS A 208 0.00 15.00 9.40
N THR A 209 0.30 13.69 9.40
CA THR A 209 -0.71 12.66 9.66
C THR A 209 -0.60 12.03 11.04
N TYR A 210 0.59 12.03 11.65
CA TYR A 210 0.88 11.32 12.90
C TYR A 210 -0.09 11.67 14.03
N LYS A 211 -0.24 12.95 14.37
CA LYS A 211 -1.07 13.37 15.52
C LYS A 211 -2.53 12.96 15.34
N LEU A 212 -3.11 13.22 14.17
CA LEU A 212 -4.50 12.88 13.86
C LEU A 212 -4.75 11.37 13.88
N ILE A 213 -3.82 10.55 13.36
CA ILE A 213 -3.91 9.09 13.45
C ILE A 213 -3.76 8.62 14.90
N SER A 214 -2.82 9.21 15.64
CA SER A 214 -2.56 8.89 17.05
C SER A 214 -3.82 9.13 17.90
N ASP A 215 -4.46 10.29 17.73
CA ASP A 215 -5.69 10.65 18.46
C ASP A 215 -6.86 9.74 18.07
N PHE A 216 -6.96 9.37 16.79
CA PHE A 216 -7.96 8.40 16.33
C PHE A 216 -7.77 7.01 16.98
N LEU A 217 -6.51 6.56 17.12
CA LEU A 217 -6.18 5.29 17.77
C LEU A 217 -6.48 5.28 19.27
N ASP A 218 -6.64 6.43 19.93
CA ASP A 218 -7.01 6.48 21.36
C ASP A 218 -8.47 6.04 21.59
N GLY A 219 -9.37 6.28 20.62
CA GLY A 219 -10.81 5.94 20.74
C GLY A 219 -11.25 4.67 20.01
N ILE A 220 -10.45 4.16 19.06
CA ILE A 220 -10.87 3.06 18.18
C ILE A 220 -11.12 1.73 18.91
N PHE A 221 -10.39 1.47 20.00
CA PHE A 221 -10.48 0.19 20.72
C PHE A 221 -11.74 0.07 21.57
N ASP A 222 -12.44 1.18 21.83
CA ASP A 222 -13.74 1.21 22.49
C ASP A 222 -14.91 1.07 21.52
N ASN A 223 -14.68 1.23 20.21
CA ASN A 223 -15.69 1.02 19.18
C ASN A 223 -16.07 -0.46 19.11
N ASN A 224 -17.38 -0.77 19.03
CA ASN A 224 -17.92 -2.12 18.86
C ASN A 224 -17.26 -2.90 17.70
N LEU A 225 -16.81 -2.20 16.65
CA LEU A 225 -16.09 -2.79 15.53
C LEU A 225 -14.82 -3.54 15.95
N ILE A 226 -14.08 -3.01 16.92
CA ILE A 226 -12.80 -3.56 17.38
C ILE A 226 -12.97 -4.27 18.71
N LYS A 227 -13.67 -3.64 19.67
CA LYS A 227 -13.87 -4.13 21.03
C LYS A 227 -14.40 -5.56 21.09
N SER A 228 -15.36 -5.90 20.24
CA SER A 228 -15.98 -7.24 20.21
C SER A 228 -15.02 -8.37 19.79
N LEU A 229 -13.92 -8.04 19.13
CA LEU A 229 -12.91 -9.00 18.67
C LEU A 229 -11.59 -8.91 19.43
N ASN A 230 -11.39 -7.89 20.23
CA ASN A 230 -10.12 -7.62 20.90
C ASN A 230 -9.97 -8.37 22.22
N TYR A 231 -9.96 -9.70 22.18
CA TYR A 231 -9.74 -10.55 23.36
C TYR A 231 -8.24 -10.71 23.72
N CYS A 232 -7.34 -10.09 22.95
CA CYS A 232 -5.89 -10.18 23.10
C CYS A 232 -5.27 -8.95 23.75
N ASP A 233 -6.09 -8.03 24.27
CA ASP A 233 -5.65 -6.75 24.85
C ASP A 233 -4.71 -5.97 23.91
N PHE A 234 -4.99 -6.01 22.60
CA PHE A 234 -4.28 -5.22 21.60
C PHE A 234 -4.67 -3.76 21.74
N CYS A 235 -3.70 -2.86 21.80
CA CYS A 235 -3.93 -1.45 22.01
C CYS A 235 -2.98 -0.59 21.16
N LYS A 236 -3.18 0.73 21.21
CA LYS A 236 -2.36 1.71 20.47
C LYS A 236 -0.85 1.53 20.71
N SER A 237 -0.44 1.20 21.94
CA SER A 237 0.98 1.04 22.28
C SER A 237 1.64 -0.17 21.62
N ASP A 238 0.85 -1.14 21.14
CA ASP A 238 1.33 -2.30 20.38
C ASP A 238 1.60 -1.95 18.90
N ILE A 239 1.24 -0.75 18.42
CA ILE A 239 1.46 -0.31 17.02
C ILE A 239 2.76 0.48 16.90
N LEU A 240 3.76 -0.10 16.24
CA LEU A 240 5.04 0.57 15.99
C LEU A 240 4.88 1.65 14.92
N THR A 241 5.21 2.90 15.23
CA THR A 241 4.99 4.04 14.31
C THR A 241 6.27 4.81 14.10
N ALA A 242 6.66 5.01 12.83
CA ALA A 242 7.68 5.98 12.44
C ALA A 242 7.04 7.16 11.71
N ILE A 243 7.67 8.33 11.82
CA ILE A 243 7.18 9.58 11.24
C ILE A 243 8.12 10.00 10.12
N GLN A 244 7.61 10.03 8.89
CA GLN A 244 8.33 10.52 7.73
C GLN A 244 8.57 12.04 7.87
N PRO A 245 9.83 12.50 7.76
CA PRO A 245 10.17 13.90 7.73
C PRO A 245 9.81 14.57 6.40
N LEU A 246 9.86 15.89 6.35
CA LEU A 246 9.73 16.64 5.10
C LEU A 246 11.11 16.83 4.44
N VAL A 247 11.12 17.05 3.14
CA VAL A 247 12.33 17.35 2.34
C VAL A 247 12.09 18.68 1.64
N TYR A 248 13.11 19.55 1.62
CA TYR A 248 12.99 20.83 0.91
C TYR A 248 12.70 20.61 -0.58
N CYS A 249 11.89 21.51 -1.15
CA CYS A 249 11.77 21.66 -2.59
C CYS A 249 12.87 22.59 -3.12
N TYR A 250 13.09 22.55 -4.42
CA TYR A 250 14.19 23.22 -5.10
C TYR A 250 13.67 24.11 -6.23
N LYS A 251 14.49 25.04 -6.69
CA LYS A 251 14.28 25.77 -7.95
C LYS A 251 15.57 25.78 -8.74
N GLU A 252 15.42 25.65 -10.04
CA GLU A 252 16.50 25.84 -10.99
C GLU A 252 16.70 27.33 -11.24
N LEU A 253 17.94 27.76 -11.21
CA LEU A 253 18.41 29.10 -11.50
C LEU A 253 18.76 29.20 -12.99
N SER A 254 18.97 30.43 -13.48
CA SER A 254 19.26 30.68 -14.91
C SER A 254 20.57 30.07 -15.40
N ASP A 255 21.49 29.74 -14.49
CA ASP A 255 22.78 29.11 -14.77
C ASP A 255 22.72 27.57 -14.68
N GLY A 256 21.54 26.98 -14.47
CA GLY A 256 21.33 25.54 -14.34
C GLY A 256 21.59 25.00 -12.93
N HIS A 257 22.04 25.84 -11.99
CA HIS A 257 22.18 25.44 -10.58
C HIS A 257 20.83 25.41 -9.88
N TYR A 258 20.74 24.58 -8.85
CA TYR A 258 19.58 24.48 -7.97
C TYR A 258 19.87 25.13 -6.63
N GLU A 259 18.85 25.77 -6.06
CA GLU A 259 18.79 26.20 -4.66
C GLU A 259 17.46 25.80 -4.02
N TYR A 260 17.31 25.97 -2.70
CA TYR A 260 16.03 25.69 -2.04
C TYR A 260 14.94 26.67 -2.52
N PHE A 261 13.77 26.11 -2.84
CA PHE A 261 12.61 26.91 -3.23
C PHE A 261 12.04 27.66 -2.03
N ASP A 262 11.95 28.96 -2.16
CA ASP A 262 11.32 29.85 -1.21
C ASP A 262 10.25 30.71 -1.88
N TYR A 263 9.22 31.07 -1.12
CA TYR A 263 8.14 31.96 -1.55
C TYR A 263 7.69 32.87 -0.41
N VAL A 264 6.96 33.93 -0.74
CA VAL A 264 6.40 34.86 0.25
C VAL A 264 5.00 34.40 0.63
N ASN A 265 4.81 34.09 1.92
CA ASN A 265 3.50 33.79 2.50
C ASN A 265 3.24 34.79 3.64
N ASN A 266 2.17 35.59 3.52
CA ASN A 266 1.81 36.64 4.49
C ASN A 266 2.99 37.55 4.87
N GLY A 267 3.75 37.99 3.87
CA GLY A 267 4.90 38.88 4.04
C GLY A 267 6.16 38.22 4.62
N LYS A 268 6.17 36.90 4.83
CA LYS A 268 7.32 36.14 5.32
C LYS A 268 7.87 35.19 4.25
N LYS A 269 9.20 35.11 4.14
CA LYS A 269 9.88 34.11 3.31
C LYS A 269 9.72 32.73 3.96
N VAL A 270 9.19 31.78 3.20
CA VAL A 270 8.95 30.40 3.62
C VAL A 270 9.61 29.46 2.62
N PHE A 271 10.32 28.45 3.12
CA PHE A 271 10.85 27.36 2.29
C PHE A 271 9.80 26.26 2.17
N LEU A 272 9.52 25.82 0.94
CA LEU A 272 8.58 24.73 0.73
C LEU A 272 9.27 23.40 1.08
N ALA A 273 8.58 22.56 1.85
CA ALA A 273 9.02 21.20 2.14
C ALA A 273 7.85 20.21 2.02
N LEU A 274 8.11 19.08 1.35
CA LEU A 274 7.12 18.04 1.05
C LEU A 274 7.66 16.65 1.44
N PRO A 275 6.80 15.66 1.73
CA PRO A 275 7.25 14.27 1.85
C PRO A 275 7.86 13.79 0.53
N ALA A 276 8.99 13.09 0.57
CA ALA A 276 9.67 12.61 -0.64
C ALA A 276 9.20 11.21 -1.08
N GLY A 277 7.88 10.98 -1.03
CA GLY A 277 7.27 9.73 -1.48
C GLY A 277 7.33 8.58 -0.49
N HIS A 278 6.53 7.54 -0.75
CA HIS A 278 6.42 6.40 0.14
C HIS A 278 7.63 5.45 0.08
N GLY A 279 8.48 5.55 -0.95
CA GLY A 279 9.74 4.81 -1.06
C GLY A 279 10.72 5.06 0.09
N GLN A 280 10.64 6.21 0.76
CA GLN A 280 11.41 6.50 1.97
C GLN A 280 11.13 5.55 3.13
N ASN A 281 10.05 4.76 3.08
CA ASN A 281 9.70 3.78 4.11
C ASN A 281 10.88 2.88 4.52
N PHE A 282 11.75 2.46 3.59
CA PHE A 282 12.92 1.64 3.95
C PHE A 282 13.90 2.35 4.89
N LYS A 283 14.09 3.66 4.71
CA LYS A 283 14.89 4.51 5.60
C LYS A 283 14.17 4.76 6.92
N ILE A 284 12.91 5.17 6.84
CA ILE A 284 12.13 5.65 7.98
C ILE A 284 11.74 4.51 8.94
N LEU A 285 11.48 3.32 8.41
CA LEU A 285 11.11 2.13 9.18
C LEU A 285 12.30 1.22 9.53
N ARG A 286 13.54 1.60 9.17
CA ARG A 286 14.74 0.78 9.41
C ARG A 286 14.80 0.23 10.84
N ASP A 287 14.69 1.10 11.82
CA ASP A 287 14.80 0.70 13.23
C ASP A 287 13.63 -0.17 13.68
N ILE A 288 12.43 0.06 13.13
CA ILE A 288 11.27 -0.80 13.37
C ILE A 288 11.50 -2.19 12.77
N TYR A 289 12.05 -2.30 11.56
CA TYR A 289 12.39 -3.60 10.97
C TYR A 289 13.38 -4.36 11.85
N MET A 290 14.42 -3.68 12.36
CA MET A 290 15.37 -4.26 13.31
C MET A 290 14.68 -4.72 14.60
N GLN A 291 13.81 -3.88 15.17
CA GLN A 291 13.04 -4.22 16.37
C GLN A 291 12.16 -5.46 16.16
N LEU A 292 11.44 -5.54 15.04
CA LEU A 292 10.59 -6.67 14.69
C LEU A 292 11.41 -7.96 14.51
N TYR A 293 12.56 -7.88 13.86
CA TYR A 293 13.44 -9.03 13.68
C TYR A 293 14.00 -9.56 15.00
N ASN A 294 14.43 -8.64 15.87
CA ASN A 294 14.92 -8.98 17.21
C ASN A 294 13.81 -9.57 18.10
N SER A 295 12.54 -9.21 17.85
CA SER A 295 11.38 -9.83 18.52
C SER A 295 10.94 -11.15 17.88
N GLY A 296 11.74 -11.75 16.99
CA GLY A 296 11.47 -13.06 16.39
C GLY A 296 10.61 -13.04 15.13
N LYS A 297 10.20 -11.86 14.62
CA LYS A 297 9.45 -11.77 13.36
C LYS A 297 10.37 -12.12 12.18
N LYS A 298 9.78 -12.73 11.15
CA LYS A 298 10.47 -13.24 9.96
C LYS A 298 9.94 -12.66 8.66
N PHE A 299 8.72 -12.15 8.67
CA PHE A 299 8.08 -11.56 7.49
C PHE A 299 7.48 -10.20 7.81
N VAL A 300 7.66 -9.25 6.89
CA VAL A 300 6.98 -7.96 6.91
C VAL A 300 6.21 -7.75 5.63
N TYR A 301 4.93 -7.39 5.74
CA TYR A 301 4.09 -7.11 4.58
C TYR A 301 3.76 -5.63 4.54
N ILE A 302 4.17 -4.92 3.49
CA ILE A 302 3.97 -3.48 3.35
C ILE A 302 2.93 -3.25 2.26
N GLY A 303 2.01 -2.32 2.51
CA GLY A 303 1.02 -1.91 1.51
C GLY A 303 0.40 -0.55 1.80
N ASN A 304 -0.23 0.00 0.78
CA ASN A 304 -0.93 1.28 0.89
C ASN A 304 -2.23 1.13 1.67
N ILE A 305 -2.49 2.07 2.59
CA ILE A 305 -3.70 2.04 3.44
C ILE A 305 -4.99 2.17 2.63
N ASP A 306 -4.95 2.82 1.46
CA ASP A 306 -6.12 3.14 0.65
C ASP A 306 -6.57 2.02 -0.29
N ASN A 307 -5.92 0.86 -0.22
CA ASN A 307 -6.39 -0.35 -0.85
C ASN A 307 -7.24 -1.16 0.15
N VAL A 308 -8.56 -1.22 -0.04
CA VAL A 308 -9.45 -2.01 0.83
C VAL A 308 -9.12 -3.51 0.75
N GLY A 309 -8.66 -4.00 -0.41
CA GLY A 309 -8.23 -5.38 -0.63
C GLY A 309 -6.89 -5.76 0.01
N PHE A 310 -6.09 -4.78 0.47
CA PHE A 310 -4.81 -5.06 1.14
C PHE A 310 -5.05 -5.69 2.52
N THR A 311 -5.11 -7.02 2.54
CA THR A 311 -5.32 -7.88 3.70
C THR A 311 -4.21 -8.94 3.72
N VAL A 312 -4.01 -9.66 4.83
CA VAL A 312 -2.99 -10.71 4.86
C VAL A 312 -3.33 -11.82 3.87
N ASN A 313 -2.46 -12.06 2.91
CA ASN A 313 -2.59 -13.19 1.98
C ASN A 313 -1.80 -14.38 2.51
N LEU A 314 -2.49 -15.23 3.27
CA LEU A 314 -1.91 -16.42 3.89
C LEU A 314 -1.24 -17.36 2.85
N LYS A 315 -1.74 -17.39 1.60
CA LYS A 315 -1.11 -18.19 0.53
C LYS A 315 0.30 -17.68 0.21
N THR A 316 0.44 -16.37 0.02
CA THR A 316 1.74 -15.75 -0.28
C THR A 316 2.71 -15.89 0.88
N LEU A 317 2.23 -15.77 2.12
CA LEU A 317 3.03 -15.98 3.33
C LEU A 317 3.58 -17.41 3.41
N ALA A 318 2.74 -18.41 3.12
CA ALA A 318 3.18 -19.79 3.05
C ALA A 318 4.20 -20.04 1.93
N ILE A 319 3.97 -19.49 0.74
CA ILE A 319 4.91 -19.65 -0.38
C ILE A 319 6.26 -19.01 -0.03
N MET A 320 6.27 -17.79 0.49
CA MET A 320 7.50 -17.11 0.93
C MET A 320 8.27 -17.91 1.99
N ALA A 321 7.57 -18.58 2.90
CA ALA A 321 8.21 -19.46 3.88
C ALA A 321 8.74 -20.77 3.27
N ILE A 322 8.05 -21.33 2.27
CA ILE A 322 8.48 -22.55 1.57
C ILE A 322 9.70 -22.28 0.68
N THR A 323 9.69 -21.17 -0.06
CA THR A 323 10.74 -20.87 -1.04
C THR A 323 11.92 -20.14 -0.41
N ASN A 324 11.68 -19.41 0.69
CA ASN A 324 12.67 -18.55 1.34
C ASN A 324 13.21 -17.46 0.39
N ASP A 325 12.37 -17.02 -0.56
CA ASP A 325 12.69 -15.89 -1.45
C ASP A 325 12.81 -14.57 -0.68
N SER A 326 13.50 -13.60 -1.30
CA SER A 326 13.81 -12.31 -0.69
C SER A 326 12.55 -11.46 -0.45
N ALA A 327 11.66 -11.44 -1.45
CA ALA A 327 10.42 -10.69 -1.43
C ALA A 327 9.43 -11.26 -2.46
N GLY A 328 8.15 -10.99 -2.23
CA GLY A 328 7.08 -11.26 -3.18
C GLY A 328 6.11 -10.09 -3.29
N PHE A 329 5.59 -9.85 -4.48
CA PHE A 329 4.76 -8.70 -4.80
C PHE A 329 3.47 -9.15 -5.46
N GLU A 330 2.34 -8.56 -5.07
CA GLU A 330 1.06 -8.88 -5.70
C GLU A 330 0.83 -8.00 -6.94
N PHE A 331 0.47 -8.66 -8.03
CA PHE A 331 0.07 -8.01 -9.27
C PHE A 331 -1.28 -8.57 -9.70
N SER A 332 -2.15 -7.72 -10.22
CA SER A 332 -3.39 -8.15 -10.88
C SER A 332 -3.28 -7.91 -12.38
N VAL A 333 -4.17 -8.51 -13.16
CA VAL A 333 -4.33 -8.12 -14.56
C VAL A 333 -4.73 -6.65 -14.64
N LYS A 334 -4.08 -5.88 -15.51
CA LYS A 334 -4.45 -4.50 -15.80
C LYS A 334 -5.87 -4.44 -16.38
N THR A 335 -6.63 -3.47 -15.92
CA THR A 335 -7.99 -3.18 -16.42
C THR A 335 -8.03 -1.76 -17.02
N PRO A 336 -9.11 -1.37 -17.73
CA PRO A 336 -9.29 0.01 -18.19
C PRO A 336 -9.31 1.06 -17.07
N LEU A 337 -9.60 0.65 -15.83
CA LEU A 337 -9.52 1.51 -14.65
C LEU A 337 -8.09 1.93 -14.29
N ASP A 338 -7.10 1.16 -14.73
CA ASP A 338 -5.69 1.33 -14.38
C ASP A 338 -4.98 2.25 -15.38
N THR A 339 -5.36 3.52 -15.36
CA THR A 339 -4.83 4.54 -16.29
C THR A 339 -3.48 5.12 -15.88
N LYS A 340 -3.12 4.96 -14.59
CA LYS A 340 -1.84 5.39 -13.97
C LYS A 340 -1.43 4.47 -12.82
N GLY A 341 -0.18 4.06 -12.83
CA GLY A 341 0.48 3.30 -11.77
C GLY A 341 1.48 2.29 -12.35
N GLY A 342 2.05 1.48 -11.45
CA GLY A 342 3.13 0.57 -11.77
C GLY A 342 2.68 -0.66 -12.54
N ILE A 343 3.40 -0.99 -13.61
CA ILE A 343 3.25 -2.25 -14.35
C ILE A 343 4.56 -3.04 -14.32
N LEU A 344 4.44 -4.35 -14.38
CA LEU A 344 5.59 -5.27 -14.41
C LEU A 344 6.20 -5.31 -15.82
N ILE A 345 7.51 -5.14 -15.90
CA ILE A 345 8.28 -5.22 -17.14
C ILE A 345 9.54 -6.06 -16.93
N LEU A 346 10.12 -6.51 -18.04
CA LEU A 346 11.49 -6.98 -18.11
C LEU A 346 12.36 -5.85 -18.66
N ASP A 347 13.46 -5.60 -17.98
CA ASP A 347 14.47 -4.66 -18.46
C ASP A 347 15.43 -5.33 -19.46
N ASP A 348 16.42 -4.58 -19.99
CA ASP A 348 17.31 -5.11 -21.03
C ASP A 348 18.18 -6.28 -20.54
N ASP A 349 18.45 -6.30 -19.23
CA ASP A 349 19.17 -7.37 -18.53
C ASP A 349 18.28 -8.58 -18.21
N ASN A 350 17.01 -8.57 -18.61
CA ASN A 350 15.97 -9.55 -18.26
C ASN A 350 15.61 -9.60 -16.77
N ASN A 351 15.87 -8.53 -16.03
CA ASN A 351 15.40 -8.44 -14.65
C ASN A 351 13.95 -7.97 -14.60
N LEU A 352 13.19 -8.50 -13.65
CA LEU A 352 11.86 -8.01 -13.35
C LEU A 352 11.95 -6.62 -12.70
N ASN A 353 11.12 -5.70 -13.19
CA ASN A 353 11.04 -4.34 -12.66
C ASN A 353 9.60 -3.83 -12.69
N CYS A 354 9.30 -2.80 -11.89
CA CYS A 354 8.00 -2.15 -11.86
C CYS A 354 8.15 -0.67 -12.21
N VAL A 355 7.38 -0.24 -13.22
CA VAL A 355 7.53 1.09 -13.83
C VAL A 355 6.18 1.74 -14.03
N ASP A 356 6.07 3.06 -13.90
CA ASP A 356 4.76 3.72 -14.02
C ASP A 356 4.37 4.02 -15.47
N ILE A 357 3.10 3.77 -15.78
CA ILE A 357 2.45 4.21 -17.02
C ILE A 357 2.47 5.75 -17.09
N GLY A 358 2.96 6.27 -18.21
CA GLY A 358 3.00 7.69 -18.56
C GLY A 358 4.22 8.46 -18.04
N SER A 359 4.87 7.99 -16.97
CA SER A 359 6.12 8.60 -16.48
C SER A 359 7.35 7.94 -17.10
N VAL A 360 7.29 6.62 -17.29
CA VAL A 360 8.41 5.83 -17.82
C VAL A 360 8.00 5.17 -19.13
N ILE A 361 6.89 4.43 -19.11
CA ILE A 361 6.38 3.73 -20.30
C ILE A 361 5.22 4.50 -20.91
N SER A 362 5.25 4.69 -22.23
CA SER A 362 4.18 5.41 -22.94
C SER A 362 2.85 4.66 -22.87
N ARG A 363 1.75 5.41 -22.93
CA ARG A 363 0.40 4.81 -22.97
C ARG A 363 0.18 4.04 -24.26
N GLU A 364 0.77 4.53 -25.35
CA GLU A 364 0.72 3.95 -26.68
C GLU A 364 1.35 2.55 -26.69
N THR A 365 2.51 2.37 -26.05
CA THR A 365 3.18 1.06 -25.91
C THR A 365 2.30 0.06 -25.16
N VAL A 366 1.68 0.50 -24.06
CA VAL A 366 0.76 -0.32 -23.25
C VAL A 366 -0.44 -0.74 -24.09
N LEU A 367 -1.11 0.21 -24.75
CA LEU A 367 -2.27 -0.05 -25.58
C LEU A 367 -1.95 -0.99 -26.75
N GLN A 368 -0.83 -0.79 -27.44
CA GLN A 368 -0.41 -1.66 -28.54
C GLN A 368 -0.20 -3.12 -28.11
N PHE A 369 0.30 -3.34 -26.89
CA PHE A 369 0.45 -4.68 -26.36
C PHE A 369 -0.90 -5.30 -25.98
N GLU A 370 -1.79 -4.54 -25.35
CA GLU A 370 -3.16 -4.97 -25.04
C GLU A 370 -3.94 -5.32 -26.33
N TYR A 371 -3.81 -4.51 -27.40
CA TYR A 371 -4.45 -4.78 -28.70
C TYR A 371 -3.98 -6.08 -29.36
N LYS A 372 -2.77 -6.53 -29.05
CA LYS A 372 -2.24 -7.82 -29.51
C LYS A 372 -2.70 -9.00 -28.64
N GLY A 373 -3.58 -8.77 -27.67
CA GLY A 373 -4.05 -9.77 -26.71
C GLY A 373 -3.07 -10.03 -25.56
N GLY A 374 -2.06 -9.16 -25.40
CA GLY A 374 -1.07 -9.30 -24.35
C GLY A 374 -1.63 -8.95 -22.97
N LYS A 375 -1.29 -9.77 -21.97
CA LYS A 375 -1.65 -9.55 -20.56
C LYS A 375 -0.60 -8.69 -19.86
N ILE A 376 -1.05 -7.60 -19.24
CA ILE A 376 -0.17 -6.70 -18.47
C ILE A 376 -0.47 -6.89 -16.99
N PHE A 377 0.59 -7.11 -16.21
CA PHE A 377 0.51 -7.18 -14.76
C PHE A 377 0.62 -5.78 -14.16
N PHE A 378 -0.40 -5.37 -13.42
CA PHE A 378 -0.49 -4.10 -12.71
C PHE A 378 -0.25 -4.30 -11.21
N ASN A 379 0.62 -3.48 -10.64
CA ASN A 379 1.05 -3.61 -9.26
C ASN A 379 -0.09 -3.28 -8.28
N CYS A 380 -0.37 -4.19 -7.35
CA CYS A 380 -1.39 -4.01 -6.31
C CYS A 380 -0.95 -3.09 -5.17
N ALA A 381 0.25 -2.50 -5.26
CA ALA A 381 0.89 -1.69 -4.23
C ALA A 381 1.03 -2.46 -2.90
N THR A 382 1.54 -3.69 -2.99
CA THR A 382 1.87 -4.51 -1.82
C THR A 382 3.19 -5.27 -2.04
N GLY A 383 3.94 -5.47 -0.97
CA GLY A 383 5.20 -6.23 -0.99
C GLY A 383 5.43 -6.97 0.33
N LEU A 384 5.59 -8.28 0.24
CA LEU A 384 5.88 -9.19 1.35
C LEU A 384 7.36 -9.51 1.34
N PHE A 385 8.09 -9.15 2.38
CA PHE A 385 9.54 -9.30 2.45
C PHE A 385 9.94 -10.34 3.48
N ASN A 386 10.96 -11.14 3.14
CA ASN A 386 11.74 -11.86 4.13
C ASN A 386 12.52 -10.82 4.95
N LEU A 387 12.21 -10.73 6.25
CA LEU A 387 12.75 -9.68 7.10
C LEU A 387 14.26 -9.82 7.33
N GLU A 388 14.77 -11.05 7.36
CA GLU A 388 16.21 -11.30 7.47
C GLU A 388 16.95 -10.75 6.24
N TYR A 389 16.43 -11.06 5.04
CA TYR A 389 16.98 -10.53 3.80
C TYR A 389 16.91 -8.99 3.78
N LEU A 390 15.75 -8.43 4.13
CA LEU A 390 15.51 -6.99 4.13
C LEU A 390 16.53 -6.26 5.01
N ILE A 391 16.75 -6.75 6.24
CA ILE A 391 17.72 -6.15 7.18
C ILE A 391 19.15 -6.22 6.64
N LYS A 392 19.57 -7.38 6.13
CA LYS A 392 20.92 -7.54 5.57
C LYS A 392 21.19 -6.60 4.39
N ASN A 393 20.14 -6.21 3.66
CA ASN A 393 20.24 -5.38 2.47
C ASN A 393 19.74 -3.94 2.65
N ILE A 394 19.28 -3.56 3.85
CA ILE A 394 18.52 -2.32 4.04
C ILE A 394 19.33 -1.08 3.69
N ASP A 395 20.63 -1.06 4.01
CA ASP A 395 21.52 0.07 3.69
C ASP A 395 21.71 0.25 2.18
N ARG A 396 21.88 -0.85 1.45
CA ARG A 396 21.93 -0.83 -0.03
C ARG A 396 20.60 -0.36 -0.61
N ILE A 397 19.48 -0.91 -0.12
CA ILE A 397 18.14 -0.50 -0.54
C ILE A 397 17.93 1.00 -0.32
N ILE A 398 18.27 1.54 0.85
CA ILE A 398 18.13 2.97 1.16
C ILE A 398 19.02 3.83 0.25
N SER A 399 20.27 3.40 0.02
CA SER A 399 21.24 4.13 -0.79
C SER A 399 20.81 4.24 -2.25
N ASP A 400 20.37 3.11 -2.81
CA ASP A 400 20.22 2.93 -4.25
C ASP A 400 18.76 3.11 -4.71
N MET A 401 17.83 3.35 -3.77
CA MET A 401 16.42 3.55 -4.08
C MET A 401 16.27 4.74 -5.06
N PRO A 402 15.64 4.53 -6.24
CA PRO A 402 15.54 5.57 -7.25
C PRO A 402 14.84 6.83 -6.76
N MET A 403 15.27 7.97 -7.30
CA MET A 403 14.72 9.29 -7.03
C MET A 403 14.15 9.88 -8.30
N ARG A 404 12.86 10.23 -8.27
CA ARG A 404 12.18 10.90 -9.38
C ARG A 404 12.17 12.40 -9.15
N VAL A 405 12.62 13.14 -10.16
CA VAL A 405 12.55 14.61 -10.19
C VAL A 405 11.20 15.03 -10.75
N ILE A 406 10.43 15.77 -9.97
CA ILE A 406 9.08 16.22 -10.34
C ILE A 406 9.04 17.74 -10.31
N GLU A 407 8.86 18.34 -11.48
CA GLU A 407 8.60 19.76 -11.62
C GLU A 407 7.10 20.07 -11.46
N GLN A 408 6.79 21.11 -10.70
CA GLN A 408 5.43 21.57 -10.51
C GLN A 408 5.35 23.09 -10.60
N THR A 409 4.24 23.58 -11.15
CA THR A 409 3.92 25.01 -11.18
C THR A 409 2.69 25.25 -10.31
N LYS A 410 2.81 26.17 -9.35
CA LYS A 410 1.72 26.65 -8.50
C LYS A 410 1.67 28.18 -8.55
N GLU A 411 0.62 28.77 -7.99
CA GLU A 411 0.43 30.23 -7.96
C GLU A 411 1.63 30.97 -7.31
N PHE A 412 2.26 30.33 -6.33
CA PHE A 412 3.42 30.88 -5.62
C PHE A 412 4.77 30.60 -6.29
N GLY A 413 4.80 29.92 -7.45
CA GLY A 413 6.01 29.71 -8.25
C GLY A 413 6.18 28.29 -8.82
N LYS A 414 7.18 28.14 -9.70
CA LYS A 414 7.67 26.84 -10.20
C LYS A 414 8.69 26.26 -9.22
N TYR A 415 8.51 25.01 -8.83
CA TYR A 415 9.43 24.30 -7.95
C TYR A 415 9.65 22.87 -8.41
N THR A 416 10.75 22.29 -7.95
CA THR A 416 11.17 20.91 -8.17
C THR A 416 11.10 20.17 -6.84
N SER A 417 10.54 18.96 -6.87
CA SER A 417 10.44 18.06 -5.72
C SER A 417 11.01 16.70 -6.10
N ILE A 418 11.41 15.91 -5.10
CA ILE A 418 11.88 14.54 -5.31
C ILE A 418 10.89 13.56 -4.72
N GLU A 419 10.65 12.45 -5.41
CA GLU A 419 9.82 11.35 -4.92
C GLU A 419 10.53 10.00 -5.07
N GLN A 420 10.45 9.15 -4.04
CA GLN A 420 10.81 7.75 -4.11
C GLN A 420 9.56 6.88 -4.06
N ILE A 421 9.49 5.83 -4.87
CA ILE A 421 8.34 4.92 -4.96
C ILE A 421 8.73 3.55 -4.40
N THR A 422 8.05 3.08 -3.35
CA THR A 422 8.35 1.80 -2.66
C THR A 422 8.52 0.62 -3.61
N TRP A 423 7.72 0.54 -4.66
CA TRP A 423 7.65 -0.65 -5.51
C TRP A 423 8.79 -0.76 -6.51
N GLU A 424 9.57 0.30 -6.71
CA GLU A 424 10.79 0.24 -7.53
C GLU A 424 11.88 -0.61 -6.86
N VAL A 425 11.69 -0.99 -5.58
CA VAL A 425 12.54 -1.95 -4.86
C VAL A 425 12.56 -3.33 -5.52
N ILE A 426 11.59 -3.64 -6.39
CA ILE A 426 11.52 -4.93 -7.12
C ILE A 426 12.83 -5.21 -7.87
N LYS A 427 13.44 -4.18 -8.50
CA LYS A 427 14.74 -4.33 -9.19
C LYS A 427 15.92 -4.58 -8.23
N MET A 428 15.73 -4.27 -6.94
CA MET A 428 16.79 -4.27 -5.95
C MET A 428 16.82 -5.54 -5.10
N VAL A 429 15.78 -6.36 -5.16
CA VAL A 429 15.69 -7.62 -4.39
C VAL A 429 16.07 -8.82 -5.25
N ASP A 430 16.67 -9.83 -4.63
CA ASP A 430 17.13 -11.01 -5.35
C ASP A 430 15.96 -11.93 -5.69
N ASN A 431 15.74 -12.22 -6.97
CA ASN A 431 14.70 -13.14 -7.45
C ASN A 431 13.30 -12.83 -6.87
N PRO A 432 12.72 -11.64 -7.11
CA PRO A 432 11.40 -11.31 -6.59
C PRO A 432 10.36 -12.31 -7.08
N LEU A 433 9.51 -12.80 -6.19
CA LEU A 433 8.29 -13.50 -6.58
C LEU A 433 7.22 -12.51 -7.01
N ILE A 434 6.48 -12.85 -8.05
CA ILE A 434 5.34 -12.09 -8.53
C ILE A 434 4.12 -12.98 -8.35
N PHE A 435 3.21 -12.57 -7.48
CA PHE A 435 1.95 -13.26 -7.25
C PHE A 435 0.87 -12.64 -8.11
N GLU A 436 0.44 -13.34 -9.15
CA GLU A 436 -0.76 -12.93 -9.86
C GLU A 436 -1.99 -13.19 -8.98
N VAL A 437 -2.77 -12.16 -8.73
CA VAL A 437 -3.93 -12.21 -7.86
C VAL A 437 -5.19 -11.60 -8.49
N ASN A 438 -6.35 -12.04 -8.00
CA ASN A 438 -7.63 -11.50 -8.42
C ASN A 438 -7.77 -10.05 -7.93
N ARG A 439 -8.00 -9.13 -8.88
CA ARG A 439 -8.10 -7.69 -8.59
C ARG A 439 -9.21 -7.41 -7.58
N GLU A 440 -10.37 -8.02 -7.75
CA GLU A 440 -11.55 -7.81 -6.92
C GLU A 440 -11.37 -8.28 -5.47
N ASP A 441 -10.41 -9.17 -5.18
CA ASP A 441 -10.07 -9.61 -3.81
C ASP A 441 -8.93 -8.79 -3.19
N ARG A 442 -7.97 -8.35 -4.02
CA ARG A 442 -6.66 -7.87 -3.55
C ARG A 442 -6.35 -6.41 -3.85
N PHE A 443 -7.00 -5.82 -4.85
CA PHE A 443 -6.68 -4.47 -5.31
C PHE A 443 -7.93 -3.64 -5.60
N LEU A 444 -8.39 -3.01 -4.52
CA LEU A 444 -9.52 -2.08 -4.48
C LEU A 444 -9.03 -0.70 -4.02
N PRO A 445 -8.23 0.02 -4.84
CA PRO A 445 -7.59 1.27 -4.45
C PRO A 445 -8.56 2.46 -4.53
N ALA A 446 -8.56 3.27 -3.48
CA ALA A 446 -9.31 4.52 -3.38
C ALA A 446 -8.40 5.74 -3.58
N LYS A 447 -7.91 5.95 -4.82
CA LYS A 447 -7.04 7.10 -5.14
C LYS A 447 -7.78 8.44 -5.04
N LEU A 448 -9.02 8.48 -5.52
CA LEU A 448 -9.96 9.61 -5.46
C LEU A 448 -11.27 9.17 -4.81
N PHE A 449 -12.01 10.09 -4.18
CA PHE A 449 -13.25 9.75 -3.49
C PHE A 449 -14.33 9.22 -4.45
N ILE A 450 -14.34 9.70 -5.70
CA ILE A 450 -15.22 9.16 -6.75
C ILE A 450 -15.01 7.66 -6.97
N ASN A 451 -13.78 7.14 -6.86
CA ASN A 451 -13.51 5.70 -6.94
C ASN A 451 -14.23 4.94 -5.83
N THR A 452 -14.28 5.50 -4.61
CA THR A 452 -14.98 4.91 -3.48
C THR A 452 -16.49 4.89 -3.70
N LEU A 453 -17.06 5.94 -4.29
CA LEU A 453 -18.48 6.00 -4.62
C LEU A 453 -18.86 4.96 -5.70
N ILE A 454 -18.06 4.84 -6.75
CA ILE A 454 -18.22 3.84 -7.82
C ILE A 454 -18.12 2.41 -7.24
N MET A 455 -17.08 2.14 -6.46
CA MET A 455 -16.87 0.84 -5.83
C MET A 455 -17.98 0.49 -4.82
N SER A 456 -18.52 1.49 -4.14
CA SER A 456 -19.66 1.32 -3.22
C SER A 456 -20.99 1.14 -3.95
N ASN A 457 -21.02 1.24 -5.28
CA ASN A 457 -22.23 1.23 -6.09
C ASN A 457 -23.26 2.28 -5.62
N TYR A 458 -22.77 3.44 -5.15
CA TYR A 458 -23.63 4.50 -4.63
C TYR A 458 -24.38 5.19 -5.78
N MET A 459 -25.71 5.34 -5.64
CA MET A 459 -26.61 5.88 -6.69
C MET A 459 -26.51 5.15 -8.04
N SER A 460 -26.37 3.81 -8.02
CA SER A 460 -26.15 3.04 -9.24
C SER A 460 -27.32 3.01 -10.22
N ASP A 461 -28.52 3.30 -9.74
CA ASP A 461 -29.74 3.48 -10.52
C ASP A 461 -29.65 4.63 -11.54
N LYS A 462 -28.63 5.49 -11.42
CA LYS A 462 -28.42 6.68 -12.25
C LYS A 462 -27.21 6.56 -13.19
N PHE A 463 -26.58 5.39 -13.29
CA PHE A 463 -25.45 5.18 -14.19
C PHE A 463 -25.89 5.11 -15.66
N SER A 464 -25.01 5.56 -16.57
CA SER A 464 -25.06 5.16 -17.97
C SER A 464 -24.50 3.74 -18.16
N ASP A 465 -24.92 3.04 -19.22
CA ASP A 465 -24.62 1.62 -19.44
C ASP A 465 -23.12 1.28 -19.39
N ALA A 466 -22.23 2.18 -19.84
CA ALA A 466 -20.80 1.92 -19.96
C ALA A 466 -20.05 1.81 -18.60
N PHE A 467 -20.51 2.50 -17.55
CA PHE A 467 -19.87 2.44 -16.22
C PHE A 467 -20.52 1.42 -15.29
N PHE A 468 -21.72 0.95 -15.64
CA PHE A 468 -22.50 0.04 -14.82
C PHE A 468 -21.76 -1.28 -14.58
N ASP A 469 -21.21 -1.90 -15.61
CA ASP A 469 -20.52 -3.20 -15.48
C ASP A 469 -19.26 -3.10 -14.61
N ILE A 470 -18.51 -2.01 -14.76
CA ILE A 470 -17.30 -1.76 -13.97
C ILE A 470 -17.65 -1.47 -12.50
N ALA A 471 -18.66 -0.63 -12.24
CA ALA A 471 -19.13 -0.34 -10.89
C ALA A 471 -19.64 -1.62 -10.21
N LYS A 472 -20.42 -2.43 -10.93
CA LYS A 472 -20.92 -3.72 -10.46
C LYS A 472 -19.79 -4.70 -10.14
N TYR A 473 -18.80 -4.83 -11.03
CA TYR A 473 -17.62 -5.67 -10.80
C TYR A 473 -16.85 -5.26 -9.54
N LEU A 474 -16.56 -3.96 -9.38
CA LEU A 474 -15.88 -3.44 -8.19
C LEU A 474 -16.72 -3.62 -6.92
N ASN A 475 -18.04 -3.46 -7.01
CA ASN A 475 -18.93 -3.62 -5.86
C ASN A 475 -19.04 -5.06 -5.38
N ILE A 476 -19.08 -6.02 -6.31
CA ILE A 476 -19.00 -7.45 -5.96
C ILE A 476 -17.69 -7.71 -5.21
N GLY A 477 -16.56 -7.18 -5.69
CA GLY A 477 -15.27 -7.24 -5.02
C GLY A 477 -15.30 -6.66 -3.61
N LEU A 478 -15.78 -5.42 -3.47
CA LEU A 478 -15.91 -4.75 -2.17
C LEU A 478 -16.78 -5.55 -1.21
N ASN A 479 -17.96 -5.99 -1.62
CA ASN A 479 -18.88 -6.76 -0.78
C ASN A 479 -18.24 -8.08 -0.33
N ASN A 480 -17.55 -8.77 -1.24
CA ASN A 480 -16.82 -10.00 -0.92
C ASN A 480 -15.72 -9.74 0.12
N VAL A 481 -14.99 -8.62 0.01
CA VAL A 481 -13.94 -8.27 0.96
C VAL A 481 -14.53 -7.88 2.32
N LEU A 482 -15.57 -7.04 2.35
CA LEU A 482 -16.28 -6.63 3.58
C LEU A 482 -16.85 -7.83 4.33
N GLN A 483 -17.48 -8.76 3.62
CA GLN A 483 -18.04 -9.97 4.20
C GLN A 483 -16.94 -10.95 4.63
N ASN A 484 -16.04 -11.35 3.72
CA ASN A 484 -15.19 -12.51 3.96
C ASN A 484 -13.85 -12.19 4.64
N LYS A 485 -13.35 -10.95 4.54
CA LYS A 485 -12.05 -10.56 5.14
C LYS A 485 -12.22 -9.73 6.40
N TYR A 486 -13.31 -8.97 6.48
CA TYR A 486 -13.62 -8.10 7.61
C TYR A 486 -14.80 -8.61 8.45
N ASN A 487 -15.45 -9.72 8.07
CA ASN A 487 -16.55 -10.34 8.81
C ASN A 487 -17.63 -9.33 9.18
N LEU A 488 -18.16 -8.63 8.18
CA LEU A 488 -19.25 -7.68 8.30
C LEU A 488 -20.52 -8.24 7.64
N ASP A 489 -21.67 -7.88 8.19
CA ASP A 489 -22.99 -8.24 7.69
C ASP A 489 -23.66 -7.05 7.01
N PHE A 490 -24.22 -7.27 5.82
CA PHE A 490 -25.05 -6.28 5.15
C PHE A 490 -26.51 -6.38 5.61
N LYS A 491 -27.00 -5.40 6.36
CA LYS A 491 -28.38 -5.35 6.88
C LYS A 491 -28.96 -3.95 6.68
N LYS A 492 -30.18 -3.88 6.13
CA LYS A 492 -30.94 -2.62 5.92
C LYS A 492 -30.13 -1.52 5.21
N GLY A 493 -29.38 -1.89 4.17
CA GLY A 493 -28.60 -0.94 3.39
C GLY A 493 -27.24 -0.57 4.00
N LYS A 494 -26.84 -1.17 5.13
CA LYS A 494 -25.58 -0.86 5.84
C LYS A 494 -24.77 -2.10 6.15
N TRP A 495 -23.45 -1.97 6.07
CA TRP A 495 -22.51 -2.93 6.62
C TRP A 495 -22.32 -2.69 8.12
N ASN A 496 -22.53 -3.73 8.93
CA ASN A 496 -22.39 -3.69 10.39
C ASN A 496 -21.64 -4.94 10.91
N VAL A 497 -21.29 -4.93 12.19
CA VAL A 497 -20.70 -6.09 12.89
C VAL A 497 -21.72 -7.12 13.34
#